data_AF-A0A182JTR8-F1
#
_entry.id   AF-A0A182JTR8-F1
#
_cell.length_a   1.000
_cell.length_b   1.000
_cell.length_c   1.000
_cell.angle_alpha   90.00
_cell.angle_beta   90.00
_cell.angle_gamma   90.00
#
_symmetry.space_group_name_H-M   'P 1'
#
loop_
_entity.id
_entity.type
_entity.pdbx_description
1 polymer ?
#
loop_
_entity_poly.entity_id
_entity_poly.type
_entity_poly.pdbx_seq_one_letter_code
_entity_poly.pdbx_strand_id
1 'polypeptide(L)'
;MDGAEYLDLDHSLDTYDPVPDFGLPVTVAGSAQVISITNQTSALLKTATNNFNDISLRSNYTKHQNVLKQLATIANFTANIDQSIVKPLFVLTTDSSGNVSDLFKTALEGIASTQRNITHTLLEELNGLEMLIDHYVPDRLKDGFGCVQSGLEKLNKTLEGLQSAIMNAIRNTGTVSMLSTVFKKFVSLKTVHDVVRSVRAMSVCIPSIIETINSTIARIKTADNFIHDMNKMVSKFKLRFG
;
A
#
# COMPACT_ATOMS: atom_id res chain seq x y z
N MET A 1 40.00 35.67 42.32
CA MET A 1 38.61 35.66 42.84
C MET A 1 37.86 36.68 41.99
N ASP A 2 37.66 36.45 40.70
CA ASP A 2 37.00 35.31 40.03
C ASP A 2 35.51 35.26 40.39
N GLY A 3 34.66 35.42 39.37
CA GLY A 3 33.21 35.51 39.52
C GLY A 3 32.55 36.31 38.39
N ALA A 4 32.67 35.80 37.16
CA ALA A 4 31.89 36.26 36.01
C ALA A 4 30.42 35.81 36.16
N GLU A 5 29.48 36.75 36.02
CA GLU A 5 28.06 36.46 35.84
C GLU A 5 27.72 36.70 34.37
N TYR A 6 27.94 35.66 33.56
CA TYR A 6 27.50 35.58 32.17
C TYR A 6 26.03 35.13 32.20
N LEU A 7 25.12 36.04 31.84
CA LEU A 7 23.73 35.70 31.60
C LEU A 7 23.65 34.89 30.29
N ASP A 8 23.59 33.57 30.44
CA ASP A 8 23.14 32.66 29.39
C ASP A 8 21.68 32.95 29.06
N LEU A 9 21.45 33.76 28.03
CA LEU A 9 20.20 33.76 27.28
C LEU A 9 20.23 32.53 26.39
N ASP A 10 19.97 31.35 26.97
CA ASP A 10 19.57 30.17 26.24
C ASP A 10 18.19 30.42 25.63
N HIS A 11 18.21 31.07 24.47
CA HIS A 11 17.09 31.06 23.55
C HIS A 11 17.05 29.64 22.99
N SER A 12 16.47 28.73 23.77
CA SER A 12 15.94 27.46 23.29
C SER A 12 14.98 27.81 22.16
N LEU A 13 15.52 27.85 20.94
CA LEU A 13 14.77 27.56 19.74
C LEU A 13 14.24 26.15 19.98
N ASP A 14 13.02 26.08 20.51
CA ASP A 14 12.14 24.93 20.37
C ASP A 14 12.23 24.56 18.90
N THR A 15 13.05 23.56 18.62
CA THR A 15 12.98 22.83 17.37
C THR A 15 11.66 22.10 17.50
N TYR A 16 10.58 22.79 17.10
CA TYR A 16 9.31 22.16 16.78
C TYR A 16 9.65 21.12 15.71
N ASP A 17 9.96 19.91 16.14
CA ASP A 17 9.81 18.76 15.28
C ASP A 17 8.39 18.88 14.73
N PRO A 18 8.21 18.94 13.39
CA PRO A 18 6.89 19.12 12.81
C PRO A 18 5.99 18.01 13.36
N VAL A 19 4.98 18.41 14.14
CA VAL A 19 4.08 17.44 14.73
C VAL A 19 3.22 16.87 13.59
N PRO A 20 3.21 15.54 13.38
CA PRO A 20 2.52 14.90 12.26
C PRO A 20 1.00 15.14 12.24
N ASP A 21 0.47 15.97 11.33
CA ASP A 21 -0.87 16.55 11.53
C ASP A 21 -1.73 16.87 10.29
N PHE A 22 -1.78 15.99 9.28
CA PHE A 22 -2.72 16.14 8.13
C PHE A 22 -2.56 17.46 7.35
N GLY A 23 -1.33 17.99 7.30
CA GLY A 23 -1.01 19.28 6.70
C GLY A 23 -1.35 20.48 7.59
N LEU A 24 -1.68 20.29 8.86
CA LEU A 24 -1.98 21.36 9.80
C LEU A 24 -0.80 21.64 10.73
N PRO A 25 -0.53 22.91 11.10
CA PRO A 25 0.45 23.25 12.12
C PRO A 25 -0.15 23.10 13.54
N VAL A 26 -0.89 22.01 13.82
CA VAL A 26 -1.47 21.73 15.14
C VAL A 26 -1.69 20.24 15.35
N THR A 27 -1.39 19.76 16.57
CA THR A 27 -1.56 18.36 16.96
C THR A 27 -3.00 17.83 16.82
N VAL A 28 -3.16 16.82 15.96
CA VAL A 28 -4.35 16.05 15.67
C VAL A 28 -4.26 14.71 16.39
N ALA A 29 -5.09 14.55 17.41
CA ALA A 29 -5.18 13.29 18.14
C ALA A 29 -5.54 12.12 17.19
N GLY A 30 -4.74 11.06 17.21
CA GLY A 30 -4.93 9.88 16.38
C GLY A 30 -3.98 9.77 15.17
N SER A 31 -3.20 10.82 14.85
CA SER A 31 -2.28 10.81 13.70
C SER A 31 -1.21 9.71 13.80
N ALA A 32 -0.64 9.50 15.00
CA ALA A 32 0.32 8.43 15.27
C ALA A 32 -0.22 7.03 14.93
N GLN A 33 -1.51 6.77 15.16
CA GLN A 33 -2.15 5.50 14.82
C GLN A 33 -2.28 5.33 13.30
N VAL A 34 -2.55 6.42 12.56
CA VAL A 34 -2.56 6.38 11.09
C VAL A 34 -1.16 6.07 10.56
N ILE A 35 -0.14 6.75 11.08
CA ILE A 35 1.28 6.51 10.73
C ILE A 35 1.67 5.04 10.99
N SER A 36 1.28 4.50 12.14
CA SER A 36 1.56 3.12 12.51
C SER A 36 0.94 2.13 11.52
N ILE A 37 -0.35 2.27 11.18
CA ILE A 37 -1.01 1.36 10.25
C ILE A 37 -0.51 1.53 8.81
N THR A 38 -0.11 2.75 8.39
CA THR A 38 0.53 2.95 7.08
C THR A 38 1.88 2.27 7.01
N ASN A 39 2.71 2.36 8.05
CA ASN A 39 4.00 1.67 8.08
C ASN A 39 3.85 0.14 8.01
N GLN A 40 2.92 -0.42 8.78
CA GLN A 40 2.62 -1.86 8.74
C GLN A 40 2.14 -2.30 7.36
N THR A 41 1.24 -1.51 6.75
CA THR A 41 0.70 -1.81 5.42
C THR A 41 1.78 -1.68 4.33
N SER A 42 2.65 -0.67 4.43
CA SER A 42 3.80 -0.49 3.53
C SER A 42 4.74 -1.70 3.58
N ALA A 43 5.10 -2.15 4.79
CA ALA A 43 5.96 -3.31 4.99
C ALA A 43 5.34 -4.56 4.36
N LEU A 44 4.04 -4.79 4.55
CA LEU A 44 3.32 -5.92 3.95
C LEU A 44 3.32 -5.87 2.42
N LEU A 45 2.99 -4.73 1.83
CA LEU A 45 2.92 -4.55 0.37
C LEU A 45 4.26 -4.82 -0.33
N LYS A 46 5.37 -4.43 0.30
CA LYS A 46 6.73 -4.69 -0.21
C LYS A 46 7.05 -6.17 -0.32
N THR A 47 6.38 -7.04 0.44
CA THR A 47 6.64 -8.48 0.37
C THR A 47 6.04 -9.16 -0.87
N ALA A 48 5.13 -8.50 -1.60
CA ALA A 48 4.44 -9.08 -2.74
C ALA A 48 5.39 -9.54 -3.87
N THR A 49 6.54 -8.90 -4.02
CA THR A 49 7.52 -9.19 -5.09
C THR A 49 8.70 -10.05 -4.65
N ASN A 50 8.81 -10.38 -3.35
CA ASN A 50 9.99 -11.05 -2.78
C ASN A 50 10.32 -12.38 -3.47
N ASN A 51 9.31 -13.15 -3.88
CA ASN A 51 9.52 -14.48 -4.44
C ASN A 51 9.94 -14.50 -5.91
N PHE A 52 10.02 -13.34 -6.58
CA PHE A 52 10.39 -13.26 -8.00
C PHE A 52 11.90 -13.16 -8.26
N ASN A 53 12.69 -12.73 -7.27
CA ASN A 53 14.13 -12.50 -7.45
C ASN A 53 14.93 -13.80 -7.71
N ASP A 54 14.44 -14.94 -7.20
CA ASP A 54 15.17 -16.22 -7.22
C ASP A 54 14.42 -17.33 -7.98
N ILE A 55 13.62 -16.98 -8.99
CA ILE A 55 12.92 -17.98 -9.81
C ILE A 55 13.77 -18.32 -11.05
N SER A 56 14.27 -19.55 -11.08
CA SER A 56 14.88 -20.14 -12.27
C SER A 56 14.08 -21.37 -12.69
N LEU A 57 13.61 -21.37 -13.94
CA LEU A 57 12.96 -22.50 -14.59
C LEU A 57 13.97 -23.25 -15.46
N ARG A 58 13.98 -24.59 -15.36
CA ARG A 58 14.95 -25.50 -15.98
C ARG A 58 14.42 -26.17 -17.23
N SER A 59 13.10 -26.36 -17.33
CA SER A 59 12.50 -27.15 -18.42
C SER A 59 12.39 -26.41 -19.76
N ASN A 60 12.59 -25.09 -19.78
CA ASN A 60 12.27 -24.20 -20.90
C ASN A 60 10.81 -24.24 -21.37
N TYR A 61 9.89 -24.75 -20.54
CA TYR A 61 8.47 -24.80 -20.89
C TYR A 61 7.86 -23.40 -20.88
N THR A 62 7.59 -22.86 -22.08
CA THR A 62 7.15 -21.46 -22.29
C THR A 62 5.90 -21.10 -21.50
N LYS A 63 4.97 -22.05 -21.31
CA LYS A 63 3.75 -21.81 -20.53
C LYS A 63 4.07 -21.39 -19.10
N HIS A 64 5.03 -22.04 -18.43
CA HIS A 64 5.44 -21.66 -17.07
C HIS A 64 6.07 -20.26 -17.02
N GLN A 65 6.87 -19.90 -18.03
CA GLN A 65 7.48 -18.57 -18.13
C GLN A 65 6.42 -17.48 -18.30
N ASN A 66 5.42 -17.72 -19.14
CA ASN A 66 4.32 -16.79 -19.35
C ASN A 66 3.50 -16.58 -18.08
N VAL A 67 3.21 -17.65 -17.34
CA VAL A 67 2.48 -17.57 -16.07
C VAL A 67 3.28 -16.79 -15.02
N LEU A 68 4.59 -17.04 -14.90
CA LEU A 68 5.45 -16.28 -13.99
C LEU A 68 5.48 -14.80 -14.33
N LYS A 69 5.58 -14.45 -15.62
CA LYS A 69 5.52 -13.06 -16.07
C LYS A 69 4.21 -12.40 -15.66
N GLN A 70 3.09 -13.10 -15.86
CA GLN A 70 1.76 -12.62 -15.52
C GLN A 70 1.60 -12.40 -14.00
N LEU A 71 2.05 -13.36 -13.19
CA LEU A 71 2.08 -13.24 -11.74
C LEU A 71 3.00 -12.10 -11.27
N ALA A 72 4.12 -11.87 -11.96
CA ALA A 72 5.03 -10.77 -11.64
C ALA A 72 4.37 -9.41 -11.88
N THR A 73 3.61 -9.26 -12.97
CA THR A 73 2.82 -8.05 -13.22
C THR A 73 1.81 -7.79 -12.09
N ILE A 74 1.09 -8.83 -11.67
CA ILE A 74 0.10 -8.73 -10.58
C ILE A 74 0.76 -8.43 -9.22
N ALA A 75 1.92 -9.04 -8.95
CA ALA A 75 2.71 -8.76 -7.75
C ALA A 75 3.24 -7.32 -7.73
N ASN A 76 3.73 -6.82 -8.87
CA ASN A 76 4.17 -5.44 -9.02
C ASN A 76 3.01 -4.46 -8.83
N PHE A 77 1.84 -4.77 -9.40
CA PHE A 77 0.62 -4.00 -9.16
C PHE A 77 0.30 -3.93 -7.66
N THR A 78 0.34 -5.08 -6.97
CA THR A 78 0.12 -5.18 -5.53
C THR A 78 1.11 -4.29 -4.78
N ALA A 79 2.42 -4.41 -5.03
CA ALA A 79 3.44 -3.59 -4.39
C ALA A 79 3.26 -2.08 -4.68
N ASN A 80 2.78 -1.72 -5.87
CA ASN A 80 2.59 -0.32 -6.26
C ASN A 80 1.46 0.40 -5.49
N ILE A 81 0.55 -0.33 -4.83
CA ILE A 81 -0.41 0.23 -3.87
C ILE A 81 0.32 1.05 -2.78
N ASP A 82 1.56 0.68 -2.42
CA ASP A 82 2.37 1.41 -1.44
C ASP A 82 2.65 2.84 -1.94
N GLN A 83 3.06 2.96 -3.20
CA GLN A 83 3.41 4.25 -3.82
C GLN A 83 2.17 5.10 -4.06
N SER A 84 1.08 4.49 -4.53
CA SER A 84 -0.12 5.22 -4.91
C SER A 84 -0.99 5.62 -3.72
N ILE A 85 -0.94 4.93 -2.59
CA ILE A 85 -1.86 5.18 -1.47
C ILE A 85 -1.12 5.34 -0.15
N VAL A 86 -0.32 4.35 0.24
CA VAL A 86 0.24 4.30 1.60
C VAL A 86 1.23 5.44 1.83
N LYS A 87 2.10 5.72 0.87
CA LYS A 87 3.05 6.84 0.95
C LYS A 87 2.36 8.21 0.93
N PRO A 88 1.43 8.52 0.01
CA PRO A 88 0.64 9.74 0.09
C PRO A 88 -0.08 9.92 1.42
N LEU A 89 -0.65 8.84 1.98
CA LEU A 89 -1.31 8.91 3.28
C LEU A 89 -0.32 9.15 4.42
N PHE A 90 0.86 8.51 4.38
CA PHE A 90 1.93 8.77 5.33
C PHE A 90 2.36 10.24 5.27
N VAL A 91 2.68 10.76 4.08
CA VAL A 91 3.06 12.16 3.87
C VAL A 91 1.97 13.10 4.37
N LEU A 92 0.71 12.87 4.00
CA LEU A 92 -0.43 13.62 4.52
C LEU A 92 -0.41 13.64 6.05
N THR A 93 -0.25 12.49 6.70
CA THR A 93 -0.29 12.40 8.16
C THR A 93 0.94 12.95 8.88
N THR A 94 2.08 13.10 8.19
CA THR A 94 3.33 13.63 8.77
C THR A 94 3.59 15.09 8.47
N ASP A 95 2.88 15.65 7.50
CA ASP A 95 3.07 17.03 7.10
C ASP A 95 2.32 17.99 8.03
N SER A 96 2.95 19.14 8.29
CA SER A 96 2.41 20.22 9.13
C SER A 96 2.55 21.60 8.45
N SER A 97 2.69 21.64 7.13
CA SER A 97 3.06 22.83 6.34
C SER A 97 1.94 23.87 6.19
N GLY A 98 0.70 23.51 6.53
CA GLY A 98 -0.50 24.29 6.18
C GLY A 98 -1.08 23.91 4.81
N ASN A 99 -0.41 23.09 3.99
CA ASN A 99 -0.89 22.70 2.67
C ASN A 99 -1.92 21.55 2.69
N VAL A 100 -2.99 21.72 3.45
CA VAL A 100 -4.03 20.70 3.64
C VAL A 100 -4.65 20.27 2.30
N SER A 101 -5.00 21.23 1.43
CA SER A 101 -5.74 20.95 0.20
C SER A 101 -4.98 20.03 -0.75
N ASP A 102 -3.72 20.33 -1.04
CA ASP A 102 -2.95 19.56 -2.02
C ASP A 102 -2.60 18.16 -1.50
N LEU A 103 -2.34 18.02 -0.19
CA LEU A 103 -2.01 16.74 0.42
C LEU A 103 -3.21 15.77 0.38
N PHE A 104 -4.40 16.25 0.76
CA PHE A 104 -5.62 15.44 0.65
C PHE A 104 -5.93 15.11 -0.81
N LYS A 105 -5.80 16.08 -1.73
CA LYS A 105 -5.98 15.85 -3.16
C LYS A 105 -5.06 14.74 -3.66
N THR A 106 -3.77 14.79 -3.33
CA THR A 106 -2.78 13.77 -3.72
C THR A 106 -3.17 12.37 -3.22
N ALA A 107 -3.57 12.25 -1.95
CA ALA A 107 -4.00 10.97 -1.38
C ALA A 107 -5.28 10.43 -2.05
N LEU A 108 -6.29 11.29 -2.28
CA LEU A 108 -7.55 10.92 -2.92
C LEU A 108 -7.36 10.53 -4.40
N GLU A 109 -6.53 11.26 -5.14
CA GLU A 109 -6.18 10.93 -6.53
C GLU A 109 -5.47 9.57 -6.63
N GLY A 110 -4.58 9.29 -5.67
CA GLY A 110 -3.90 8.00 -5.54
C GLY A 110 -4.85 6.82 -5.32
N ILE A 111 -5.85 7.01 -4.45
CA ILE A 111 -6.93 6.03 -4.23
C ILE A 111 -7.76 5.83 -5.50
N ALA A 112 -8.24 6.92 -6.12
CA ALA A 112 -9.06 6.86 -7.33
C ALA A 112 -8.32 6.21 -8.51
N SER A 113 -7.03 6.51 -8.67
CA SER A 113 -6.17 5.88 -9.68
C SER A 113 -6.03 4.38 -9.44
N THR A 114 -5.79 3.97 -8.18
CA THR A 114 -5.68 2.55 -7.84
C THR A 114 -6.99 1.81 -8.07
N GLN A 115 -8.13 2.38 -7.69
CA GLN A 115 -9.45 1.80 -7.97
C GLN A 115 -9.67 1.59 -9.47
N ARG A 116 -9.35 2.60 -10.29
CA ARG A 116 -9.43 2.49 -11.76
C ARG A 116 -8.55 1.38 -12.30
N ASN A 117 -7.32 1.27 -11.79
CA ASN A 117 -6.40 0.24 -12.24
C ASN A 117 -6.86 -1.17 -11.82
N ILE A 118 -7.50 -1.33 -10.66
CA ILE A 118 -8.13 -2.61 -10.26
C ILE A 118 -9.24 -3.00 -11.25
N THR A 119 -10.11 -2.06 -11.62
CA THR A 119 -11.29 -2.35 -12.46
C THR A 119 -10.98 -2.52 -13.95
N HIS A 120 -9.83 -2.03 -14.41
CA HIS A 120 -9.45 -2.10 -15.83
C HIS A 120 -8.17 -2.91 -16.02
N THR A 121 -7.02 -2.31 -15.73
CA THR A 121 -5.72 -2.90 -16.04
C THR A 121 -5.53 -4.26 -15.37
N LEU A 122 -5.77 -4.36 -14.06
CA LEU A 122 -5.61 -5.61 -13.34
C LEU A 122 -6.59 -6.69 -13.78
N LEU A 123 -7.81 -6.30 -14.16
CA LEU A 123 -8.79 -7.24 -14.69
C LEU A 123 -8.31 -7.88 -16.00
N GLU A 124 -7.68 -7.11 -16.88
CA GLU A 124 -7.06 -7.63 -18.11
C GLU A 124 -5.92 -8.61 -17.78
N GLU A 125 -5.06 -8.27 -16.81
CA GLU A 125 -3.98 -9.16 -16.35
C GLU A 125 -4.52 -10.47 -15.75
N LEU A 126 -5.64 -10.42 -15.03
CA LEU A 126 -6.30 -11.60 -14.46
C LEU A 126 -6.92 -12.49 -15.55
N ASN A 127 -7.57 -11.89 -16.55
CA ASN A 127 -8.09 -12.63 -17.71
C ASN A 127 -6.94 -13.27 -18.52
N GLY A 128 -5.82 -12.56 -18.66
CA GLY A 128 -4.59 -13.10 -19.25
C GLY A 128 -4.06 -14.32 -18.51
N LEU A 129 -4.08 -14.28 -17.18
CA LEU A 129 -3.70 -15.42 -16.34
C LEU A 129 -4.65 -16.60 -16.49
N GLU A 130 -5.95 -16.35 -16.56
CA GLU A 130 -6.98 -17.38 -16.74
C GLU A 130 -6.78 -18.17 -18.04
N MET A 131 -6.48 -17.48 -19.15
CA MET A 131 -6.17 -18.15 -20.41
C MET A 131 -4.93 -19.06 -20.31
N LEU A 132 -4.01 -18.81 -19.38
CA LEU A 132 -2.82 -19.61 -19.18
C LEU A 132 -3.08 -20.80 -18.25
N ILE A 133 -3.74 -20.60 -17.10
CA ILE A 133 -3.79 -21.61 -16.02
C ILE A 133 -5.19 -21.93 -15.51
N ASP A 134 -6.23 -21.55 -16.25
CA ASP A 134 -7.63 -21.73 -15.89
C ASP A 134 -8.04 -20.83 -14.68
N HIS A 135 -9.30 -20.89 -14.28
CA HIS A 135 -9.98 -19.93 -13.41
C HIS A 135 -9.52 -19.87 -11.95
N TYR A 136 -9.00 -20.98 -11.38
CA TYR A 136 -8.83 -21.08 -9.93
C TYR A 136 -7.92 -20.01 -9.29
N VAL A 137 -6.78 -19.71 -9.91
CA VAL A 137 -5.84 -18.69 -9.40
C VAL A 137 -6.36 -17.27 -9.69
N PRO A 138 -6.79 -16.93 -10.92
CA PRO A 138 -7.46 -15.67 -11.22
C PRO A 138 -8.62 -15.33 -10.30
N ASP A 139 -9.53 -16.28 -10.02
CA ASP A 139 -10.70 -16.05 -9.17
C ASP A 139 -10.30 -15.66 -7.75
N ARG A 140 -9.34 -16.38 -7.16
CA ARG A 140 -8.82 -16.05 -5.82
C ARG A 140 -8.18 -14.67 -5.76
N LEU A 141 -7.45 -14.30 -6.81
CA LEU A 141 -6.86 -12.97 -6.91
C LEU A 141 -7.95 -11.91 -7.07
N LYS A 142 -8.95 -12.16 -7.92
CA LYS A 142 -10.10 -11.27 -8.14
C LYS A 142 -10.88 -11.01 -6.85
N ASP A 143 -11.14 -12.04 -6.06
CA ASP A 143 -11.77 -11.90 -4.74
C ASP A 143 -10.91 -11.05 -3.79
N GLY A 144 -9.59 -11.33 -3.75
CA GLY A 144 -8.64 -10.56 -2.96
C GLY A 144 -8.63 -9.07 -3.33
N PHE A 145 -8.57 -8.76 -4.62
CA PHE A 145 -8.58 -7.38 -5.11
C PHE A 145 -9.95 -6.71 -5.00
N GLY A 146 -11.05 -7.45 -5.08
CA GLY A 146 -12.40 -6.93 -4.80
C GLY A 146 -12.55 -6.52 -3.32
N CYS A 147 -11.93 -7.26 -2.41
CA CYS A 147 -11.83 -6.86 -1.02
C CYS A 147 -10.97 -5.60 -0.82
N VAL A 148 -9.80 -5.52 -1.49
CA VAL A 148 -8.97 -4.30 -1.49
C VAL A 148 -9.77 -3.10 -2.00
N GLN A 149 -10.49 -3.26 -3.11
CA GLN A 149 -11.36 -2.23 -3.69
C GLN A 149 -12.41 -1.74 -2.68
N SER A 150 -13.07 -2.66 -1.98
CA SER A 150 -14.04 -2.31 -0.92
C SER A 150 -13.40 -1.53 0.23
N GLY A 151 -12.15 -1.85 0.58
CA GLY A 151 -11.36 -1.10 1.55
C GLY A 151 -11.00 0.31 1.06
N LEU A 152 -10.62 0.44 -0.22
CA LEU A 152 -10.31 1.72 -0.86
C LEU A 152 -11.53 2.65 -0.91
N GLU A 153 -12.72 2.11 -1.19
CA GLU A 153 -13.96 2.89 -1.18
C GLU A 153 -14.26 3.48 0.20
N LYS A 154 -14.02 2.69 1.26
CA LYS A 154 -14.14 3.17 2.65
C LYS A 154 -13.09 4.24 2.94
N LEU A 155 -11.85 4.02 2.51
CA LEU A 155 -10.75 4.96 2.72
C LEU A 155 -11.04 6.31 2.06
N ASN A 156 -11.47 6.30 0.79
CA ASN A 156 -11.87 7.50 0.04
C ASN A 156 -12.91 8.32 0.81
N LYS A 157 -14.02 7.68 1.19
CA LYS A 157 -15.11 8.33 1.94
C LYS A 157 -14.65 8.90 3.29
N THR A 158 -13.79 8.16 4.01
CA THR A 158 -13.27 8.63 5.30
C THR A 158 -12.32 9.82 5.14
N LEU A 159 -11.50 9.84 4.09
CA LEU A 159 -10.59 10.97 3.81
C LEU A 159 -11.34 12.20 3.31
N GLU A 160 -12.35 12.05 2.44
CA GLU A 160 -13.23 13.16 2.04
C GLU A 160 -13.96 13.78 3.25
N GLY A 161 -14.45 12.93 4.16
CA GLY A 161 -15.08 13.37 5.40
C GLY A 161 -14.12 14.11 6.32
N LEU A 162 -12.89 13.59 6.49
CA LEU A 162 -11.85 14.25 7.29
C LEU A 162 -11.43 15.60 6.66
N GLN A 163 -11.18 15.63 5.35
CA GLN A 163 -10.86 16.86 4.62
C GLN A 163 -11.96 17.91 4.80
N SER A 164 -13.22 17.51 4.63
CA SER A 164 -14.37 18.41 4.79
C SER A 164 -14.45 18.98 6.21
N ALA A 165 -14.20 18.16 7.23
CA ALA A 165 -14.19 18.60 8.62
C ALA A 165 -13.06 19.60 8.90
N ILE A 166 -11.85 19.34 8.39
CA ILE A 166 -10.70 20.25 8.51
C ILE A 166 -10.99 21.57 7.78
N MET A 167 -11.50 21.52 6.56
CA MET A 167 -11.83 22.72 5.78
C MET A 167 -12.98 23.53 6.38
N ASN A 168 -13.92 22.90 7.08
CA ASN A 168 -14.92 23.61 7.88
C ASN A 168 -14.28 24.34 9.07
N ALA A 169 -13.33 23.71 9.75
CA ALA A 169 -12.60 24.33 10.85
C ALA A 169 -11.83 25.57 10.37
N ILE A 170 -11.07 25.44 9.27
CA ILE A 170 -10.29 26.52 8.66
C ILE A 170 -11.22 27.67 8.23
N ARG A 171 -12.36 27.38 7.62
CA ARG A 171 -13.35 28.40 7.23
C ARG A 171 -13.95 29.13 8.43
N ASN A 172 -14.15 28.43 9.55
CA ASN A 172 -14.70 29.03 10.76
C ASN A 172 -13.68 29.92 11.50
N THR A 173 -12.41 29.54 11.50
CA THR A 173 -11.33 30.28 12.18
C THR A 173 -10.65 31.32 11.31
N GLY A 174 -10.74 31.19 9.98
CA GLY A 174 -10.00 32.00 9.02
C GLY A 174 -8.51 31.68 8.92
N THR A 175 -8.02 30.62 9.58
CA THR A 175 -6.59 30.27 9.63
C THR A 175 -6.38 28.77 9.79
N VAL A 176 -5.25 28.27 9.27
CA VAL A 176 -4.77 26.89 9.48
C VAL A 176 -4.13 26.71 10.86
N SER A 177 -3.61 27.79 11.47
CA SER A 177 -2.96 27.78 12.78
C SER A 177 -3.96 28.05 13.89
N MET A 178 -4.81 27.07 14.17
CA MET A 178 -5.86 27.17 15.19
C MET A 178 -5.53 26.40 16.45
N LEU A 179 -6.12 26.80 17.59
CA LEU A 179 -5.97 26.07 18.85
C LEU A 179 -6.62 24.68 18.77
N SER A 180 -5.96 23.68 19.35
CA SER A 180 -6.46 22.29 19.40
C SER A 180 -7.87 22.19 20.01
N THR A 181 -8.22 23.06 20.96
CA THR A 181 -9.56 23.14 21.57
C THR A 181 -10.65 23.58 20.59
N VAL A 182 -10.31 24.44 19.62
CA VAL A 182 -11.22 24.87 18.54
C VAL A 182 -11.30 23.78 17.49
N PHE A 183 -10.16 23.21 17.10
CA PHE A 183 -10.08 22.15 16.09
C PHE A 183 -10.91 20.90 16.47
N LYS A 184 -10.85 20.47 17.73
CA LYS A 184 -11.62 19.31 18.25
C LYS A 184 -13.14 19.45 18.15
N LYS A 185 -13.66 20.66 17.95
CA LYS A 185 -15.10 20.90 17.70
C LYS A 185 -15.52 20.46 16.29
N PHE A 186 -14.59 20.40 15.36
CA PHE A 186 -14.83 20.05 13.96
C PHE A 186 -14.33 18.65 13.64
N VAL A 187 -13.12 18.31 14.10
CA VAL A 187 -12.48 17.03 13.83
C VAL A 187 -12.50 16.19 15.10
N SER A 188 -13.34 15.17 15.09
CA SER A 188 -13.42 14.21 16.19
C SER A 188 -12.32 13.16 16.10
N LEU A 189 -11.89 12.64 17.25
CA LEU A 189 -10.99 11.47 17.30
C LEU A 189 -11.58 10.27 16.54
N LYS A 190 -12.91 10.14 16.54
CA LYS A 190 -13.61 9.10 15.76
C LYS A 190 -13.31 9.22 14.27
N THR A 191 -13.31 10.43 13.71
CA THR A 191 -13.02 10.66 12.28
C THR A 191 -11.61 10.18 11.91
N VAL A 192 -10.62 10.47 12.75
CA VAL A 192 -9.23 10.02 12.53
C VAL A 192 -9.12 8.50 12.70
N HIS A 193 -9.79 7.91 13.70
CA HIS A 193 -9.85 6.46 13.86
C HIS A 193 -10.58 5.75 12.71
N ASP A 194 -11.55 6.39 12.08
CA ASP A 194 -12.23 5.83 10.90
C ASP A 194 -11.26 5.71 9.71
N VAL A 195 -10.27 6.61 9.58
CA VAL A 195 -9.15 6.46 8.64
C VAL A 195 -8.29 5.24 8.98
N VAL A 196 -7.94 5.04 10.25
CA VAL A 196 -7.17 3.84 10.67
C VAL A 196 -7.92 2.55 10.30
N ARG A 197 -9.23 2.52 10.55
CA ARG A 197 -10.09 1.36 10.23
C ARG A 197 -10.18 1.12 8.73
N SER A 198 -10.26 2.17 7.91
CA SER A 198 -10.35 2.02 6.46
C SER A 198 -9.04 1.56 5.83
N VAL A 199 -7.88 2.06 6.30
CA VAL A 199 -6.57 1.50 5.91
C VAL A 199 -6.48 0.02 6.27
N ARG A 200 -6.93 -0.37 7.46
CA ARG A 200 -6.95 -1.78 7.88
C ARG A 200 -7.90 -2.64 7.03
N ALA A 201 -9.05 -2.09 6.66
CA ALA A 201 -10.02 -2.77 5.80
C ALA A 201 -9.46 -3.01 4.39
N MET A 202 -8.65 -2.09 3.86
CA MET A 202 -7.90 -2.30 2.63
C MET A 202 -6.82 -3.37 2.79
N SER A 203 -6.07 -3.34 3.91
CA SER A 203 -4.89 -4.20 4.05
C SER A 203 -5.19 -5.65 4.43
N VAL A 204 -6.37 -5.94 4.98
CA VAL A 204 -6.73 -7.28 5.48
C VAL A 204 -6.67 -8.39 4.43
N CYS A 205 -6.87 -8.05 3.15
CA CYS A 205 -6.91 -9.03 2.05
C CYS A 205 -5.59 -9.16 1.27
N ILE A 206 -4.62 -8.26 1.50
CA ILE A 206 -3.30 -8.32 0.89
C ILE A 206 -2.59 -9.66 1.17
N PRO A 207 -2.61 -10.23 2.39
CA PRO A 207 -1.96 -11.51 2.66
C PRO A 207 -2.49 -12.65 1.77
N SER A 208 -3.80 -12.67 1.48
CA SER A 208 -4.40 -13.70 0.62
C SER A 208 -3.95 -13.58 -0.84
N ILE A 209 -3.77 -12.34 -1.33
CA ILE A 209 -3.22 -12.07 -2.68
C ILE A 209 -1.79 -12.59 -2.75
N ILE A 210 -0.96 -12.22 -1.77
CA ILE A 210 0.46 -12.61 -1.70
C ILE A 210 0.59 -14.14 -1.61
N GLU A 211 -0.21 -14.79 -0.76
CA GLU A 211 -0.19 -16.25 -0.63
C GLU A 211 -0.63 -16.96 -1.92
N THR A 212 -1.64 -16.43 -2.61
CA THR A 212 -2.09 -16.98 -3.90
C THR A 212 -0.98 -16.90 -4.95
N ILE A 213 -0.26 -15.77 -5.02
CA ILE A 213 0.92 -15.60 -5.90
C ILE A 213 2.02 -16.60 -5.52
N ASN A 214 2.39 -16.65 -4.25
CA ASN A 214 3.50 -17.47 -3.75
C ASN A 214 3.26 -18.97 -3.94
N SER A 215 2.06 -19.44 -3.56
CA SER A 215 1.68 -20.84 -3.74
C SER A 215 1.62 -21.24 -5.21
N THR A 216 1.20 -20.34 -6.10
CA THR A 216 1.23 -20.58 -7.55
C THR A 216 2.66 -20.67 -8.08
N ILE A 217 3.56 -19.77 -7.67
CA ILE A 217 4.98 -19.84 -8.00
C ILE A 217 5.59 -21.18 -7.54
N ALA A 218 5.32 -21.61 -6.31
CA ALA A 218 5.84 -22.87 -5.78
C ALA A 218 5.36 -24.09 -6.59
N ARG A 219 4.09 -24.08 -7.02
CA ARG A 219 3.52 -25.12 -7.90
C ARG A 219 4.18 -25.12 -9.28
N ILE A 220 4.43 -23.94 -9.87
CA ILE A 220 5.14 -23.82 -11.15
C ILE A 220 6.56 -24.38 -11.04
N LYS A 221 7.32 -24.04 -9.98
CA LYS A 221 8.67 -24.60 -9.74
C LYS A 221 8.63 -26.13 -9.65
N THR A 222 7.64 -26.68 -8.97
CA THR A 222 7.46 -28.14 -8.84
C THR A 222 7.16 -28.79 -10.19
N ALA A 223 6.22 -28.23 -10.96
CA ALA A 223 5.87 -28.73 -12.28
C ALA A 223 7.04 -28.62 -13.28
N ASP A 224 7.80 -27.53 -13.22
CA ASP A 224 8.97 -27.32 -14.07
C ASP A 224 10.08 -28.36 -13.82
N ASN A 225 10.38 -28.65 -12.55
CA ASN A 225 11.32 -29.72 -12.19
C ASN A 225 10.86 -31.08 -12.72
N PHE A 226 9.58 -31.39 -12.62
CA PHE A 226 9.02 -32.63 -13.16
C PHE A 226 9.21 -32.74 -14.67
N ILE A 227 8.88 -31.70 -15.43
CA ILE A 227 9.07 -31.67 -16.89
C ILE A 227 10.56 -31.83 -17.25
N HIS A 228 11.44 -31.15 -16.53
CA HIS A 228 12.90 -31.25 -16.72
C HIS A 228 13.41 -32.68 -16.53
N ASP A 229 12.98 -33.34 -15.46
CA ASP A 229 13.40 -34.71 -15.15
C ASP A 229 12.85 -35.72 -16.16
N MET A 230 11.60 -35.53 -16.61
CA MET A 230 11.04 -36.31 -17.72
C MET A 230 11.86 -36.14 -19.00
N ASN A 231 12.19 -34.91 -19.39
CA ASN A 231 12.99 -34.63 -20.59
C ASN A 231 14.38 -35.29 -20.53
N LYS A 232 15.03 -35.29 -19.36
CA LYS A 232 16.27 -36.04 -19.12
C LYS A 232 16.08 -37.54 -19.30
N MET A 233 15.02 -38.11 -18.75
CA MET A 233 14.74 -39.55 -18.83
C MET A 233 14.50 -39.99 -20.28
N VAL A 234 13.68 -39.25 -21.03
CA VAL A 234 13.42 -39.50 -22.45
C VAL A 234 14.72 -39.39 -23.27
N SER A 235 15.54 -38.38 -23.01
CA SER A 235 16.81 -38.20 -23.73
C SER A 235 17.77 -39.37 -23.47
N LYS A 236 17.88 -39.85 -22.23
CA LYS A 236 18.67 -41.03 -21.88
C LYS A 236 18.15 -42.30 -22.54
N PHE A 237 16.83 -42.47 -22.62
CA PHE A 237 16.22 -43.62 -23.28
C PHE A 237 16.55 -43.63 -24.78
N LYS A 238 16.39 -42.50 -25.47
CA LYS A 238 16.76 -42.36 -26.89
C LYS A 238 18.22 -42.69 -27.16
N LEU A 239 19.15 -42.27 -26.29
CA LEU A 239 20.57 -42.61 -26.43
C LEU A 239 20.90 -44.08 -26.21
N ARG A 240 20.05 -44.83 -25.50
CA ARG A 240 20.28 -46.25 -25.18
C ARG A 240 19.66 -47.22 -26.18
N PHE A 241 18.62 -46.82 -26.89
CA PHE A 241 17.80 -47.71 -27.71
C PHE A 241 17.51 -47.16 -29.12
N GLY A 242 18.09 -46.03 -29.50
CA GLY A 242 17.98 -45.42 -30.82
C GLY A 242 19.27 -45.47 -31.62
#